data_AF-U2NYT1-F1
#
_entry.id   AF-U2NYT1-F1
#
_cell.length_a   1.000
_cell.length_b   1.000
_cell.length_c   1.000
_cell.angle_alpha   90.00
_cell.angle_beta   90.00
_cell.angle_gamma   90.00
#
_symmetry.space_group_name_H-M   'P 1'
#
loop_
_entity.id
_entity.type
_entity.pdbx_description
1 polymer ?
#
loop_
_entity_poly.entity_id
_entity_poly.type
_entity_poly.pdbx_seq_one_letter_code
_entity_poly.pdbx_strand_id
1 'polypeptide(L)'
;MQLDYKDIIIKHYVLSMSGSEIARQIGFSKSGVNDFLRAFKKCEDLNYPLPAGITNYGIALKAYGSVAGSGGRNENKVKMRIPNYKFYGTM
;
A
#
# COMPACT_ATOMS: atom_id res chain seq x y z
N MET A 1 -11.97 1.91 0.59
CA MET A 1 -10.76 2.69 0.93
C MET A 1 -9.53 1.85 0.62
N GLN A 2 -8.46 2.45 0.09
CA GLN A 2 -7.18 1.80 -0.13
C GLN A 2 -6.30 1.95 1.14
N LEU A 3 -5.43 0.98 1.42
CA LEU A 3 -4.42 1.13 2.49
C LEU A 3 -3.50 2.30 2.17
N ASP A 4 -3.28 3.18 3.16
CA ASP A 4 -2.23 4.19 3.11
C ASP A 4 -0.92 3.56 3.57
N TYR A 5 -0.12 3.12 2.60
CA TYR A 5 1.14 2.44 2.83
C TYR A 5 2.19 3.37 3.45
N LYS A 6 2.14 4.68 3.17
CA LYS A 6 3.05 5.64 3.81
C LYS A 6 2.77 5.73 5.29
N ASP A 7 1.49 5.85 5.64
CA ASP A 7 1.07 5.94 7.04
C ASP A 7 1.44 4.67 7.83
N ILE A 8 1.25 3.49 7.23
CA ILE A 8 1.66 2.21 7.85
C ILE A 8 3.17 2.15 8.07
N ILE A 9 3.98 2.54 7.08
CA ILE A 9 5.45 2.55 7.19
C ILE A 9 5.90 3.52 8.29
N ILE A 10 5.36 4.74 8.32
CA ILE A 10 5.72 5.74 9.33
C ILE A 10 5.38 5.23 10.74
N LYS A 11 4.16 4.73 10.94
CA LYS A 11 3.76 4.17 12.25
C LYS A 11 4.65 2.99 12.66
N HIS A 12 5.04 2.13 11.72
CA HIS A 12 5.89 0.98 12.04
C HIS A 12 7.33 1.37 12.36
N TYR A 13 7.99 2.15 11.51
CA TYR A 13 9.43 2.42 11.63
C TYR A 13 9.76 3.63 12.52
N VAL A 14 8.85 4.62 12.63
CA VAL A 14 9.06 5.81 13.48
C VAL A 14 8.45 5.60 14.85
N LEU A 15 7.21 5.13 14.92
CA LEU A 15 6.49 4.96 16.19
C LEU A 15 6.65 3.57 16.80
N SER A 16 7.41 2.68 16.17
CA SER A 16 7.64 1.29 16.62
C SER A 16 6.34 0.50 16.86
N MET A 17 5.25 0.87 16.19
CA MET A 17 3.96 0.19 16.36
C MET A 17 3.96 -1.17 15.68
N SER A 18 3.35 -2.15 16.32
CA SER A 18 3.08 -3.45 15.71
C SER A 18 2.00 -3.36 14.64
N GLY A 19 1.98 -4.29 13.68
CA GLY A 19 0.94 -4.33 12.66
C GLY A 19 -0.48 -4.48 13.21
N SER A 20 -0.64 -5.03 14.42
CA SER A 20 -1.95 -5.15 15.09
C SER A 20 -2.43 -3.80 15.64
N GLU A 21 -1.52 -3.02 16.24
CA GLU A 21 -1.83 -1.68 16.76
C GLU A 21 -2.19 -0.73 15.62
N ILE A 22 -1.41 -0.79 14.53
CA ILE A 22 -1.67 -0.02 13.31
C ILE A 22 -3.05 -0.35 12.76
N ALA A 23 -3.34 -1.64 12.52
CA ALA A 23 -4.62 -2.10 11.99
C ALA A 23 -5.82 -1.59 12.79
N ARG A 24 -5.72 -1.61 14.13
CA ARG A 24 -6.75 -1.07 15.03
C ARG A 24 -6.93 0.43 14.89
N GLN A 25 -5.84 1.19 14.75
CA GLN A 25 -5.92 2.65 14.60
C GLN A 25 -6.49 3.08 13.25
N ILE A 26 -6.12 2.41 12.16
CA ILE A 26 -6.52 2.80 10.80
C ILE A 26 -7.82 2.13 10.34
N GLY A 27 -8.38 1.21 11.13
CA GLY A 27 -9.64 0.52 10.82
C GLY A 27 -9.52 -0.52 9.70
N PHE A 28 -8.34 -1.11 9.51
CA PHE A 28 -8.10 -2.16 8.50
C PHE A 28 -7.82 -3.52 9.13
N SER A 29 -7.84 -4.58 8.33
CA SER A 29 -7.56 -5.93 8.81
C SER A 29 -6.10 -6.09 9.24
N LYS A 30 -5.90 -6.79 10.36
CA LYS A 30 -4.56 -7.17 10.85
C LYS A 30 -3.77 -7.93 9.79
N SER A 31 -4.41 -8.84 9.04
CA SER A 31 -3.75 -9.60 7.97
C SER A 31 -3.27 -8.68 6.85
N GLY A 32 -4.11 -7.78 6.34
CA GLY A 32 -3.74 -6.86 5.26
C GLY A 32 -2.55 -5.95 5.63
N VAL A 33 -2.54 -5.43 6.86
CA VAL A 33 -1.42 -4.60 7.35
C VAL A 33 -0.13 -5.41 7.50
N ASN A 34 -0.19 -6.60 8.11
CA ASN A 34 1.00 -7.42 8.31
C ASN A 34 1.54 -8.02 7.00
N ASP A 35 0.67 -8.37 6.06
CA ASP A 35 1.08 -8.85 4.74
C ASP A 35 1.82 -7.75 3.98
N PHE A 36 1.33 -6.51 4.05
CA PHE A 36 2.05 -5.35 3.52
C PHE A 36 3.42 -5.15 4.18
N LEU A 37 3.50 -5.12 5.51
CA LEU A 37 4.77 -4.92 6.23
C LEU A 37 5.79 -6.01 5.86
N ARG A 38 5.35 -7.26 5.68
CA ARG A 38 6.19 -8.37 5.23
C ARG A 38 6.66 -8.18 3.79
N ALA A 39 5.78 -7.75 2.89
CA ALA A 39 6.13 -7.47 1.50
C ALA A 39 7.14 -6.32 1.41
N PHE A 40 6.90 -5.23 2.15
CA PHE A 40 7.81 -4.09 2.23
C PHE A 40 9.17 -4.48 2.78
N LYS A 41 9.24 -5.26 3.87
CA LYS A 41 10.52 -5.72 4.46
C LYS A 41 11.34 -6.60 3.50
N LYS A 42 10.69 -7.33 2.59
CA LYS A 42 11.35 -8.16 1.58
C LYS A 42 11.70 -7.39 0.31
N CYS A 43 11.22 -6.15 0.16
CA CYS A 43 11.49 -5.33 -1.01
C CYS A 43 12.94 -4.85 -0.97
N GLU A 44 13.72 -5.18 -1.99
CA GLU A 44 15.11 -4.72 -2.13
C GLU A 44 15.20 -3.33 -2.77
N ASP A 45 14.20 -2.99 -3.59
CA ASP A 45 14.12 -1.73 -4.36
C ASP A 45 13.67 -0.51 -3.54
N LEU A 46 13.06 -0.73 -2.38
CA LEU A 46 12.45 0.31 -1.57
C LEU A 46 12.63 -0.01 -0.10
N ASN A 47 13.25 0.91 0.64
CA ASN A 47 13.44 0.80 2.07
C ASN A 47 13.00 2.09 2.79
N TYR A 48 12.94 2.05 4.11
CA TYR A 48 12.82 3.25 4.93
C TYR A 48 14.22 3.82 5.24
N PRO A 49 14.47 5.15 5.16
CA PRO A 49 13.50 6.20 4.84
C PRO A 49 13.05 6.19 3.37
N LEU A 50 11.78 6.55 3.16
CA LEU A 50 11.18 6.54 1.82
C LEU A 50 11.76 7.63 0.92
N PRO A 51 11.96 7.37 -0.39
CA PRO A 51 12.38 8.38 -1.36
C PRO A 51 11.39 9.55 -1.42
N ALA A 52 11.93 10.77 -1.58
CA ALA A 52 11.11 11.96 -1.77
C ALA A 52 10.19 11.80 -3.00
N GLY A 53 8.92 12.19 -2.84
CA GLY A 53 7.94 12.14 -3.94
C GLY A 53 7.36 10.76 -4.26
N ILE A 54 7.78 9.67 -3.58
CA ILE A 54 7.17 8.34 -3.81
C ILE A 54 5.66 8.39 -3.54
N THR A 55 4.83 7.76 -4.38
CA THR A 55 3.38 7.74 -4.22
C THR A 55 2.91 6.46 -3.53
N ASN A 56 1.68 6.44 -2.99
CA ASN A 56 1.09 5.22 -2.42
C ASN A 56 1.07 4.07 -3.44
N TYR A 57 0.78 4.40 -4.71
CA TYR A 57 0.83 3.46 -5.83
C TYR A 57 2.26 2.97 -6.11
N GLY A 58 3.24 3.86 -6.12
CA GLY A 58 4.65 3.51 -6.32
C GLY A 58 5.15 2.53 -5.25
N ILE A 59 4.76 2.73 -3.99
CA ILE A 59 5.05 1.80 -2.89
C ILE A 59 4.41 0.44 -3.16
N ALA A 60 3.14 0.40 -3.53
CA ALA A 60 2.44 -0.85 -3.82
C ALA A 60 3.10 -1.63 -4.97
N LEU A 61 3.45 -0.94 -6.05
CA LEU A 61 4.12 -1.54 -7.21
C LEU A 61 5.47 -2.13 -6.83
N LYS A 62 6.28 -1.42 -6.02
CA LYS A 62 7.59 -1.90 -5.57
C LYS A 62 7.49 -3.04 -4.57
N ALA A 63 6.64 -2.91 -3.55
CA ALA A 63 6.53 -3.90 -2.47
C ALA A 63 5.93 -5.24 -2.95
N TYR A 64 5.00 -5.21 -3.90
CA TYR A 64 4.31 -6.42 -4.38
C TYR A 64 4.77 -6.88 -5.78
N GLY A 65 5.62 -6.12 -6.49
CA GLY A 65 6.03 -6.38 -7.87
C GLY A 65 4.91 -6.25 -8.92
N SER A 66 3.66 -6.17 -8.47
CA SER A 66 2.46 -5.88 -9.26
C SER A 66 1.43 -5.24 -8.33
N VAL A 67 0.70 -4.25 -8.82
CA VAL A 67 -0.41 -3.68 -8.03
C VAL A 67 -1.50 -4.74 -7.87
N ALA A 68 -1.98 -4.93 -6.64
CA ALA A 68 -3.07 -5.85 -6.34
C ALA A 68 -4.25 -5.64 -7.32
N GLY A 69 -4.45 -6.65 -8.18
CA GLY A 69 -5.26 -6.59 -9.41
C GLY A 69 -4.71 -7.44 -10.56
N SER A 70 -3.43 -7.85 -10.52
CA SER A 70 -2.77 -8.62 -11.60
C SER A 70 -2.66 -10.14 -11.36
N GLY A 71 -2.90 -10.63 -10.14
CA GLY A 71 -2.74 -12.05 -9.79
C GLY A 71 -3.90 -12.51 -8.93
N GLY A 72 -4.90 -13.13 -9.57
CA GLY A 72 -6.06 -13.68 -8.88
C GLY A 72 -5.66 -14.84 -7.97
N ARG A 73 -6.08 -14.79 -6.71
CA ARG A 73 -6.72 -15.97 -6.12
C ARG A 73 -8.17 -15.92 -6.61
N ASN A 74 -8.48 -16.83 -7.51
CA ASN A 74 -9.76 -17.08 -8.13
C ASN A 74 -10.13 -16.23 -9.37
N GLU A 75 -10.53 -16.96 -10.40
CA GLU A 75 -10.96 -16.53 -11.71
C GLU A 75 -12.32 -15.83 -11.66
N ASN A 76 -12.31 -14.50 -11.57
CA ASN A 76 -13.39 -13.67 -12.10
C ASN A 76 -12.85 -12.26 -12.34
N LYS A 77 -12.63 -11.94 -13.61
CA LYS A 77 -12.15 -10.62 -14.07
C LYS A 77 -13.16 -9.53 -13.73
N VAL A 78 -13.12 -9.02 -12.51
CA VAL A 78 -13.63 -7.67 -12.24
C VAL A 78 -12.63 -6.71 -12.87
N LYS A 79 -12.98 -6.19 -14.06
CA LYS A 79 -12.30 -5.03 -14.64
C LYS A 79 -12.25 -3.95 -13.55
N MET A 80 -11.07 -3.73 -12.97
CA MET A 80 -10.83 -2.56 -12.12
C MET A 80 -11.08 -1.34 -13.00
N ARG A 81 -12.25 -0.74 -12.84
CA ARG A 81 -12.56 0.58 -13.38
C ARG A 81 -11.64 1.52 -12.64
N ILE A 82 -10.51 1.87 -13.27
CA ILE A 82 -9.75 3.07 -12.92
C ILE A 82 -10.81 4.19 -12.95
N PRO A 83 -11.18 4.79 -11.80
CA PRO A 83 -12.03 5.97 -11.84
C PRO A 83 -11.24 6.97 -12.66
N ASN A 84 -11.80 7.32 -13.80
CA ASN A 84 -11.23 8.26 -14.73
C ASN A 84 -11.07 9.57 -13.96
N TYR A 85 -9.91 9.79 -13.34
CA TYR A 85 -9.61 11.04 -12.66
C TYR A 85 -9.42 12.04 -13.79
N LYS A 86 -10.55 12.64 -14.21
CA LYS A 86 -10.52 13.82 -15.05
C LYS A 86 -9.72 14.84 -14.27
N PHE A 87 -8.51 15.12 -14.75
CA PHE A 87 -7.82 16.35 -14.41
C PHE A 87 -8.73 17.48 -14.89
N TYR A 88 -9.59 17.98 -14.01
CA TYR A 88 -10.14 19.31 -14.16
C TYR A 88 -8.99 20.27 -13.87
N GLY A 89 -8.17 20.51 -14.90
CA GLY A 89 -7.35 21.71 -14.93
C GLY A 89 -8.32 22.88 -14.78
N THR A 90 -8.20 23.60 -13.67
CA THR A 90 -8.98 24.81 -13.42
C THR A 90 -8.03 25.98 -13.60
N MET A 91 -8.32 26.77 -14.63
CA MET A 91 -7.76 28.06 -15.09
C MET A 91 -6.28 28.11 -15.48
#